data_AF-A0A2V8IEP9-F1
#
_entry.id   AF-A0A2V8IEP9-F1
#
_cell.length_a   1.000
_cell.length_b   1.000
_cell.length_c   1.000
_cell.angle_alpha   90.00
_cell.angle_beta   90.00
_cell.angle_gamma   90.00
#
_symmetry.space_group_name_H-M   'P 1'
#
loop_
_entity.id
_entity.type
_entity.pdbx_description
1 polymer ?
#
loop_
_entity_poly.entity_id
_entity_poly.type
_entity_poly.pdbx_seq_one_letter_code
_entity_poly.pdbx_strand_id
1 'polypeptide(L)'
;MRIAALLALLVLVACAGARPSPEDLPDKPAAVPVALAPTKSGSVSPGGKSNFNAKVWVTWQDAAADCEASARAMRDNSAEEAWQALKACIELGRFNRGPFVQLNLLTTYWEDELRTRPDAVRVVARVIANRGGDVDGDISRVQAIRMPVFTLKAALSQPEIYKGRYVIIRGRLTDVKLEPKSATAMLDEISMKAADMMRMGQDTRFIRTFDRVYKARDEHFFAENVMNPTGRKVLGRLPEADPFLEPDKEFVFVGRFDGAKASSEEQKIGLLNVFGYYRPAALVVQ
;
A
#
# COMPACT_ATOMS: atom_id res chain seq x y z
N MET A 1 -64.02 -50.89 -8.40
CA MET A 1 -64.75 -51.92 -7.61
C MET A 1 -63.71 -52.81 -6.91
N ARG A 2 -64.04 -53.25 -5.69
CA ARG A 2 -63.20 -53.91 -4.67
C ARG A 2 -62.65 -55.26 -5.15
N ILE A 3 -61.50 -55.76 -4.66
CA ILE A 3 -61.34 -56.74 -3.54
C ILE A 3 -59.80 -56.93 -3.34
N ALA A 4 -59.15 -56.50 -2.24
CA ALA A 4 -58.81 -57.25 -1.00
C ALA A 4 -58.14 -58.63 -1.23
N ALA A 5 -56.82 -58.80 -1.05
CA ALA A 5 -56.07 -59.03 0.20
C ALA A 5 -55.74 -60.53 0.45
N LEU A 6 -54.45 -60.87 0.57
CA LEU A 6 -53.85 -62.00 1.33
C LEU A 6 -52.32 -62.00 1.11
N LEU A 7 -51.50 -61.41 2.00
CA LEU A 7 -50.87 -61.98 3.21
C LEU A 7 -50.08 -63.29 2.98
N ALA A 8 -48.76 -63.18 2.91
CA ALA A 8 -47.81 -64.22 3.30
C ALA A 8 -46.60 -63.58 4.00
N LEU A 9 -46.37 -64.06 5.21
CA LEU A 9 -45.40 -63.65 6.23
C LEU A 9 -44.12 -64.52 6.12
N LEU A 10 -43.03 -64.11 6.81
CA LEU A 10 -41.80 -64.86 7.17
C LEU A 10 -40.65 -64.80 6.13
N VAL A 11 -39.36 -64.59 6.44
CA VAL A 11 -38.55 -64.68 7.68
C VAL A 11 -37.44 -63.61 7.65
N LEU A 12 -37.20 -62.96 8.80
CA LEU A 12 -36.00 -62.16 9.09
C LEU A 12 -34.82 -63.09 9.41
N VAL A 13 -33.70 -62.96 8.69
CA VAL A 13 -32.39 -63.42 9.18
C VAL A 13 -31.52 -62.19 9.39
N ALA A 14 -31.18 -61.98 10.66
CA ALA A 14 -30.31 -60.95 11.17
C ALA A 14 -28.84 -61.26 10.82
N CYS A 15 -28.14 -60.30 10.24
CA CYS A 15 -26.70 -60.16 10.43
C CYS A 15 -26.48 -58.95 11.35
N ALA A 16 -26.29 -59.26 12.63
CA ALA A 16 -25.85 -58.34 13.65
C ALA A 16 -24.41 -57.90 13.38
N GLY A 17 -24.25 -56.76 12.71
CA GLY A 17 -23.02 -55.97 12.80
C GLY A 17 -23.11 -55.09 14.04
N ALA A 18 -22.42 -55.48 15.11
CA ALA A 18 -22.32 -54.71 16.34
C ALA A 18 -21.79 -53.30 16.03
N ARG A 19 -22.64 -52.28 16.18
CA ARG A 19 -22.18 -50.89 16.25
C ARG A 19 -21.53 -50.70 17.63
N PRO A 20 -20.34 -50.09 17.72
CA PRO A 20 -19.81 -49.69 19.00
C PRO A 20 -20.80 -48.75 19.70
N SER A 21 -21.03 -48.99 20.98
CA SER A 21 -21.83 -48.13 21.85
C SER A 21 -21.25 -46.72 21.80
N PRO A 22 -22.08 -45.66 21.81
CA PRO A 22 -21.58 -44.30 21.98
C PRO A 22 -20.92 -44.26 23.36
N GLU A 23 -19.62 -44.00 23.39
CA GLU A 23 -18.94 -43.59 24.61
C GLU A 23 -19.65 -42.32 25.10
N ASP A 24 -20.12 -42.32 26.35
CA ASP A 24 -20.70 -41.16 27.00
C ASP A 24 -19.67 -40.03 27.03
N LEU A 25 -19.80 -39.10 26.09
CA LEU A 25 -19.08 -37.83 26.14
C LEU A 25 -19.57 -37.08 27.38
N PRO A 26 -18.67 -36.50 28.19
CA PRO A 26 -19.07 -35.75 29.37
C PRO A 26 -20.07 -34.64 28.99
N ASP A 27 -21.13 -34.53 29.80
CA ASP A 27 -22.24 -33.61 29.61
C ASP A 27 -21.76 -32.24 29.13
N LYS A 28 -22.28 -31.83 27.97
CA LYS A 28 -22.12 -30.47 27.46
C LYS A 28 -22.65 -29.52 28.53
N PRO A 29 -21.83 -28.63 29.12
CA PRO A 29 -22.34 -27.65 30.07
C PRO A 29 -23.41 -26.82 29.36
N ALA A 30 -24.53 -26.63 30.06
CA ALA A 30 -25.68 -25.89 29.57
C ALA A 30 -25.24 -24.58 28.92
N ALA A 31 -25.80 -24.27 27.74
CA ALA A 31 -25.57 -23.01 27.05
C ALA A 31 -26.17 -21.87 27.89
N VAL A 32 -25.38 -21.36 28.84
CA VAL A 32 -25.60 -20.05 29.44
C VAL A 32 -25.48 -19.05 28.29
N PRO A 33 -26.41 -18.09 28.14
CA PRO A 33 -26.22 -17.01 27.18
C PRO A 33 -24.94 -16.26 27.56
N VAL A 34 -23.86 -16.55 26.85
CA VAL A 34 -22.66 -15.74 26.89
C VAL A 34 -23.05 -14.45 26.21
N ALA A 35 -23.50 -13.47 27.01
CA ALA A 35 -23.36 -12.09 26.62
C ALA A 35 -21.89 -11.93 26.21
N LEU A 36 -21.64 -11.62 24.94
CA LEU A 36 -20.35 -11.20 24.44
C LEU A 36 -19.98 -9.95 25.24
N ALA A 37 -19.34 -10.14 26.39
CA ALA A 37 -18.67 -9.06 27.07
C ALA A 37 -17.66 -8.52 26.07
N PRO A 38 -17.65 -7.21 25.79
CA PRO A 38 -16.62 -6.63 24.95
C PRO A 38 -15.29 -7.05 25.56
N THR A 39 -14.49 -7.78 24.79
CA THR A 39 -13.11 -8.04 25.13
C THR A 39 -12.52 -6.66 25.39
N LYS A 40 -12.14 -6.38 26.64
CA LYS A 40 -11.35 -5.20 26.99
C LYS A 40 -9.99 -5.36 26.31
N SER A 41 -9.92 -5.03 25.02
CA SER A 41 -8.71 -4.47 24.45
C SER A 41 -8.36 -3.27 25.32
N GLY A 42 -7.13 -3.29 25.84
CA GLY A 42 -6.70 -2.50 26.99
C GLY A 42 -7.27 -1.08 27.01
N SER A 43 -8.00 -0.77 28.08
CA SER A 43 -8.36 0.60 28.39
C SER A 43 -7.07 1.41 28.54
N VAL A 44 -6.81 2.31 27.60
CA VAL A 44 -5.76 3.32 27.74
C VAL A 44 -6.19 4.25 28.87
N SER A 45 -5.55 4.10 30.04
CA SER A 45 -5.55 5.17 31.03
C SER A 45 -4.91 6.41 30.40
N PRO A 46 -5.45 7.63 30.59
CA PRO A 46 -4.80 8.85 30.14
C PRO A 46 -3.40 8.93 30.78
N GLY A 47 -2.35 8.69 30.00
CA GLY A 47 -0.95 8.67 30.45
C GLY A 47 -0.24 7.31 30.42
N GLY A 48 -0.91 6.20 30.08
CA GLY A 48 -0.26 4.91 29.86
C GLY A 48 0.42 4.83 28.49
N LYS A 49 1.71 4.46 28.44
CA LYS A 49 2.38 4.15 27.16
C LYS A 49 1.70 2.92 26.54
N SER A 50 1.19 3.07 25.32
CA SER A 50 0.64 1.94 24.56
C SER A 50 1.71 0.88 24.31
N ASN A 51 1.34 -0.39 24.49
CA ASN A 51 2.17 -1.55 24.14
C ASN A 51 1.91 -2.04 22.71
N PHE A 52 1.19 -1.27 21.89
CA PHE A 52 0.86 -1.64 20.52
C PHE A 52 2.12 -1.80 19.67
N ASN A 53 2.25 -2.97 19.02
CA ASN A 53 3.33 -3.26 18.09
C ASN A 53 2.77 -3.45 16.67
N ALA A 54 2.83 -2.39 15.88
CA ALA A 54 2.30 -2.36 14.51
C ALA A 54 2.92 -3.43 13.59
N LYS A 55 4.21 -3.74 13.77
CA LYS A 55 4.94 -4.74 12.96
C LYS A 55 4.47 -6.17 13.24
N VAL A 56 4.02 -6.46 14.45
CA VAL A 56 3.45 -7.77 14.78
C VAL A 56 1.99 -7.81 14.33
N TRP A 57 1.23 -6.75 14.60
CA TRP A 57 -0.18 -6.64 14.27
C TRP A 57 -0.47 -6.82 12.78
N VAL A 58 0.36 -6.24 11.89
CA VAL A 58 0.22 -6.36 10.43
C VAL A 58 0.40 -7.79 9.93
N THR A 59 1.06 -8.68 10.69
CA THR A 59 1.26 -10.08 10.26
C THR A 59 -0.03 -10.89 10.29
N TRP A 60 -1.09 -10.35 10.90
CA TRP A 60 -2.40 -10.96 10.99
C TRP A 60 -3.33 -10.52 9.84
N GLN A 61 -2.80 -9.76 8.88
CA GLN A 61 -3.55 -9.16 7.78
C GLN A 61 -3.21 -9.86 6.47
N ASP A 62 -4.24 -10.28 5.71
CA ASP A 62 -4.05 -11.04 4.47
C ASP A 62 -3.77 -10.16 3.25
N ALA A 63 -4.47 -9.03 3.15
CA ALA A 63 -4.36 -8.08 2.04
C ALA A 63 -4.13 -6.65 2.52
N ALA A 64 -3.47 -5.85 1.67
CA ALA A 64 -3.15 -4.46 1.98
C ALA A 64 -4.40 -3.60 2.26
N ALA A 65 -5.50 -3.87 1.53
CA ALA A 65 -6.76 -3.18 1.71
C ALA A 65 -7.41 -3.52 3.06
N ASP A 66 -7.39 -4.80 3.44
CA ASP A 66 -7.94 -5.27 4.73
C ASP A 66 -7.12 -4.74 5.91
N CYS A 67 -5.80 -4.62 5.72
CA CYS A 67 -4.90 -3.99 6.67
C CYS A 67 -5.26 -2.52 6.90
N GLU A 68 -5.49 -1.74 5.83
CA GLU A 68 -5.92 -0.34 5.94
C GLU A 68 -7.28 -0.23 6.63
N ALA A 69 -8.25 -1.07 6.24
CA ALA A 69 -9.59 -1.06 6.83
C ALA A 69 -9.53 -1.37 8.33
N SER A 70 -8.69 -2.33 8.74
CA SER A 70 -8.47 -2.68 10.14
C SER A 70 -7.76 -1.57 10.90
N ALA A 71 -6.75 -0.92 10.30
CA ALA A 71 -6.08 0.24 10.90
C ALA A 71 -7.06 1.41 11.09
N ARG A 72 -7.96 1.63 10.13
CA ARG A 72 -9.02 2.64 10.21
C ARG A 72 -10.02 2.34 11.31
N ALA A 73 -10.41 1.08 11.50
CA ALA A 73 -11.28 0.67 12.60
C ALA A 73 -10.66 0.91 13.99
N MET A 74 -9.32 0.98 14.09
CA MET A 74 -8.65 1.30 15.35
C MET A 74 -8.70 2.79 15.71
N ARG A 75 -9.04 3.67 14.76
CA ARG A 75 -8.96 5.12 14.92
C ARG A 75 -9.83 5.65 16.06
N ASP A 76 -11.01 5.05 16.25
CA ASP A 76 -11.96 5.42 17.30
C ASP A 76 -11.41 5.15 18.71
N ASN A 77 -10.51 4.16 18.84
CA ASN A 77 -9.88 3.82 20.11
C ASN A 77 -8.57 4.59 20.33
N SER A 78 -7.74 4.69 19.29
CA SER A 78 -6.45 5.38 19.35
C SER A 78 -5.99 5.81 17.95
N ALA A 79 -6.06 7.11 17.68
CA ALA A 79 -5.61 7.70 16.42
C ALA A 79 -4.10 7.48 16.17
N GLU A 80 -3.28 7.42 17.23
CA GLU A 80 -1.85 7.17 17.09
C GLU A 80 -1.57 5.72 16.70
N GLU A 81 -2.21 4.76 17.37
CA GLU A 81 -2.04 3.34 17.02
C GLU A 81 -2.56 3.04 15.62
N ALA A 82 -3.69 3.63 15.25
CA ALA A 82 -4.26 3.53 13.91
C ALA A 82 -3.27 4.03 12.84
N TRP A 83 -2.61 5.17 13.08
CA TRP A 83 -1.58 5.70 12.18
C TRP A 83 -0.35 4.79 12.09
N GLN A 84 0.13 4.26 13.23
CA GLN A 84 1.26 3.33 13.24
C GLN A 84 0.92 2.02 12.51
N ALA A 85 -0.30 1.52 12.66
CA ALA A 85 -0.83 0.36 11.94
C ALA A 85 -0.84 0.61 10.43
N LEU A 86 -1.37 1.76 9.98
CA LEU A 86 -1.37 2.15 8.57
C LEU A 86 0.04 2.20 7.98
N LYS A 87 0.99 2.81 8.69
CA LYS A 87 2.39 2.84 8.26
C LYS A 87 2.96 1.43 8.09
N ALA A 88 2.70 0.53 9.04
CA ALA A 88 3.12 -0.85 8.93
C ALA A 88 2.49 -1.56 7.72
N CYS A 89 1.20 -1.31 7.43
CA CYS A 89 0.56 -1.82 6.21
C CYS A 89 1.32 -1.39 4.94
N ILE A 90 1.72 -0.13 4.86
CA ILE A 90 2.34 0.44 3.66
C ILE A 90 3.83 0.05 3.50
N GLU A 91 4.56 -0.04 4.62
CA GLU A 91 6.00 -0.28 4.60
C GLU A 91 6.37 -1.74 4.37
N LEU A 92 5.71 -2.66 5.07
CA LEU A 92 6.10 -4.07 5.07
C LEU A 92 5.74 -4.76 3.74
N GLY A 93 4.60 -4.40 3.14
CA GLY A 93 4.23 -4.84 1.78
C GLY A 93 4.17 -6.36 1.58
N ARG A 94 4.14 -7.17 2.65
CA ARG A 94 4.15 -8.64 2.62
C ARG A 94 2.74 -9.21 2.51
N PHE A 95 1.93 -8.67 1.62
CA PHE A 95 0.59 -9.20 1.40
C PHE A 95 0.58 -10.13 0.19
N ASN A 96 -0.30 -11.13 0.23
CA ASN A 96 -0.46 -12.11 -0.85
C ASN A 96 -0.83 -11.44 -2.19
N ARG A 97 -1.46 -10.27 -2.14
CA ARG A 97 -1.91 -9.50 -3.31
C ARG A 97 -1.02 -8.30 -3.64
N GLY A 98 0.21 -8.27 -3.13
CA GLY A 98 1.17 -7.19 -3.38
C GLY A 98 1.02 -6.01 -2.42
N PRO A 99 1.87 -4.98 -2.59
CA PRO A 99 1.96 -3.86 -1.65
C PRO A 99 0.73 -2.95 -1.70
N PHE A 100 0.61 -2.07 -0.70
CA PHE A 100 -0.45 -1.06 -0.70
C PHE A 100 -0.21 -0.01 -1.80
N VAL A 101 -1.19 0.15 -2.71
CA VAL A 101 -1.14 1.04 -3.88
C VAL A 101 -2.32 2.02 -3.97
N GLN A 102 -3.22 2.02 -2.99
CA GLN A 102 -4.50 2.73 -3.07
C GLN A 102 -4.41 4.14 -2.51
N LEU A 103 -3.89 5.08 -3.30
CA LEU A 103 -3.76 6.48 -2.88
C LEU A 103 -5.11 7.13 -2.55
N ASN A 104 -6.18 6.76 -3.28
CA ASN A 104 -7.53 7.28 -3.03
C ASN A 104 -8.04 6.93 -1.62
N LEU A 105 -7.71 5.75 -1.07
CA LEU A 105 -8.11 5.41 0.30
C LEU A 105 -7.42 6.33 1.32
N LEU A 106 -6.13 6.63 1.10
CA LEU A 106 -5.38 7.55 1.95
C LEU A 106 -5.97 8.95 1.92
N THR A 107 -6.24 9.47 0.72
CA THR A 107 -6.78 10.81 0.55
C THR A 107 -8.26 10.93 0.91
N THR A 108 -8.95 9.83 1.24
CA THR A 108 -10.36 9.87 1.65
C THR A 108 -10.51 9.71 3.17
N TYR A 109 -9.74 8.81 3.77
CA TYR A 109 -9.95 8.45 5.18
C TYR A 109 -8.90 9.03 6.14
N TRP A 110 -7.75 9.45 5.62
CA TRP A 110 -6.60 9.88 6.42
C TRP A 110 -6.20 11.34 6.13
N GLU A 111 -7.13 12.16 5.62
CA GLU A 111 -6.85 13.53 5.17
C GLU A 111 -6.21 14.40 6.26
N ASP A 112 -6.76 14.36 7.48
CA ASP A 112 -6.28 15.19 8.58
C ASP A 112 -4.87 14.80 9.00
N GLU A 113 -4.58 13.50 9.08
CA GLU A 113 -3.27 12.96 9.36
C GLU A 113 -2.28 13.34 8.25
N LEU A 114 -2.68 13.25 6.98
CA LEU A 114 -1.85 13.63 5.84
C LEU A 114 -1.49 15.13 5.84
N ARG A 115 -2.38 15.99 6.32
CA ARG A 115 -2.16 17.45 6.43
C ARG A 115 -1.25 17.82 7.59
N THR A 116 -1.42 17.15 8.73
CA THR A 116 -0.86 17.59 10.02
C THR A 116 0.43 16.86 10.40
N ARG A 117 0.58 15.59 10.01
CA ARG A 117 1.71 14.77 10.47
C ARG A 117 2.94 14.96 9.58
N PRO A 118 4.14 15.19 10.16
CA PRO A 118 5.36 15.40 9.39
C PRO A 118 5.86 14.12 8.69
N ASP A 119 5.53 12.93 9.21
CA ASP A 119 5.89 11.64 8.62
C ASP A 119 4.94 11.20 7.49
N ALA A 120 3.80 11.87 7.30
CA ALA A 120 2.85 11.58 6.22
C ALA A 120 3.47 11.63 4.82
N VAL A 121 4.45 12.52 4.60
CA VAL A 121 5.12 12.66 3.30
C VAL A 121 5.86 11.37 2.92
N ARG A 122 6.44 10.67 3.91
CA ARG A 122 7.10 9.37 3.69
C ARG A 122 6.08 8.30 3.29
N VAL A 123 4.92 8.30 3.94
CA VAL A 123 3.82 7.38 3.66
C VAL A 123 3.35 7.55 2.22
N VAL A 124 3.09 8.79 1.81
CA VAL A 124 2.68 9.11 0.43
C VAL A 124 3.77 8.74 -0.57
N ALA A 125 5.02 9.11 -0.33
CA ALA A 125 6.13 8.77 -1.22
C ALA A 125 6.29 7.25 -1.41
N ARG A 126 6.11 6.45 -0.34
CA ARG A 126 6.11 4.99 -0.41
C ARG A 126 4.96 4.45 -1.25
N VAL A 127 3.75 5.00 -1.11
CA VAL A 127 2.58 4.60 -1.91
C VAL A 127 2.78 4.95 -3.38
N ILE A 128 3.30 6.14 -3.68
CA ILE A 128 3.67 6.56 -5.05
C ILE A 128 4.69 5.58 -5.64
N ALA A 129 5.71 5.20 -4.88
CA ALA A 129 6.68 4.20 -5.32
C ALA A 129 6.03 2.83 -5.58
N ASN A 130 5.15 2.36 -4.67
CA ASN A 130 4.42 1.09 -4.86
C ASN A 130 3.50 1.12 -6.09
N ARG A 131 2.98 2.30 -6.47
CA ARG A 131 2.17 2.55 -7.68
C ARG A 131 3.00 2.66 -8.96
N GLY A 132 4.31 2.50 -8.87
CA GLY A 132 5.21 2.58 -10.02
C GLY A 132 5.82 3.96 -10.25
N GLY A 133 5.57 4.96 -9.38
CA GLY A 133 6.34 6.21 -9.35
C GLY A 133 5.80 7.36 -10.21
N ASP A 134 4.48 7.51 -10.39
CA ASP A 134 3.88 8.67 -11.07
C ASP A 134 3.80 9.87 -10.13
N VAL A 135 4.91 10.58 -9.98
CA VAL A 135 5.00 11.71 -9.05
C VAL A 135 4.09 12.87 -9.48
N ASP A 136 4.04 13.21 -10.77
CA ASP A 136 3.25 14.35 -11.25
C ASP A 136 1.74 14.09 -11.12
N GLY A 137 1.28 12.89 -11.47
CA GLY A 137 -0.12 12.50 -11.36
C GLY A 137 -0.58 12.29 -9.91
N ASP A 138 0.22 11.60 -9.09
CA ASP A 138 -0.17 11.30 -7.71
C ASP A 138 -0.07 12.52 -6.77
N ILE A 139 0.90 13.44 -6.99
CA ILE A 139 1.00 14.66 -6.16
C ILE A 139 -0.25 15.52 -6.29
N SER A 140 -0.84 15.61 -7.49
CA SER A 140 -2.05 16.39 -7.73
C SER A 140 -3.22 15.92 -6.85
N ARG A 141 -3.31 14.62 -6.55
CA ARG A 141 -4.35 14.03 -5.68
C ARG A 141 -4.17 14.40 -4.22
N VAL A 142 -2.94 14.36 -3.71
CA VAL A 142 -2.66 14.75 -2.31
C VAL A 142 -2.70 16.26 -2.11
N GLN A 143 -2.43 17.05 -3.16
CA GLN A 143 -2.61 18.50 -3.12
C GLN A 143 -4.09 18.92 -3.07
N ALA A 144 -5.01 18.11 -3.65
CA ALA A 144 -6.45 18.37 -3.55
C ALA A 144 -6.94 18.40 -2.10
N ILE A 145 -6.34 17.58 -1.23
CA ILE A 145 -6.59 17.59 0.22
C ILE A 145 -5.63 18.54 0.97
N ARG A 146 -5.00 19.50 0.29
CA ARG A 146 -4.10 20.51 0.90
C ARG A 146 -2.90 19.95 1.67
N MET A 147 -2.41 18.77 1.31
CA MET A 147 -1.15 18.26 1.85
C MET A 147 0.03 19.11 1.32
N PRO A 148 0.96 19.59 2.17
CA PRO A 148 2.02 20.52 1.78
C PRO A 148 3.23 19.81 1.14
N VAL A 149 3.00 19.12 0.02
CA VAL A 149 4.01 18.40 -0.76
C VAL A 149 4.00 18.84 -2.22
N PHE A 150 5.17 18.93 -2.84
CA PHE A 150 5.35 19.55 -4.15
C PHE A 150 6.26 18.75 -5.08
N THR A 151 6.13 19.00 -6.38
CA THR A 151 7.05 18.50 -7.42
C THR A 151 8.30 19.38 -7.47
N LEU A 152 9.40 18.83 -7.99
CA LEU A 152 10.61 19.63 -8.25
C LEU A 152 10.37 20.73 -9.26
N LYS A 153 9.53 20.47 -10.28
CA LYS A 153 9.12 21.49 -11.27
C LYS A 153 8.58 22.75 -10.58
N ALA A 154 7.66 22.58 -9.62
CA ALA A 154 7.11 23.71 -8.87
C ALA A 154 8.20 24.40 -8.03
N ALA A 155 9.01 23.62 -7.31
CA ALA A 155 10.08 24.14 -6.46
C ALA A 155 11.11 24.97 -7.23
N LEU A 156 11.57 24.50 -8.40
CA LEU A 156 12.54 25.23 -9.23
C LEU A 156 11.96 26.48 -9.89
N SER A 157 10.64 26.53 -10.10
CA SER A 157 9.98 27.69 -10.69
C SER A 157 9.98 28.87 -9.72
N GLN A 158 9.82 28.61 -8.42
CA GLN A 158 9.80 29.64 -7.36
C GLN A 158 10.62 29.21 -6.13
N PRO A 159 11.97 29.13 -6.22
CA PRO A 159 12.79 28.51 -5.19
C PRO A 159 12.63 29.11 -3.79
N GLU A 160 12.50 30.43 -3.70
CA GLU A 160 12.35 31.13 -2.41
C GLU A 160 11.03 30.79 -1.70
N ILE A 161 9.95 30.54 -2.44
CA ILE A 161 8.64 30.21 -1.88
C ILE A 161 8.59 28.75 -1.39
N TYR A 162 9.30 27.86 -2.10
CA TYR A 162 9.32 26.44 -1.80
C TYR A 162 10.44 26.00 -0.87
N LYS A 163 11.32 26.91 -0.45
CA LYS A 163 12.38 26.62 0.51
C LYS A 163 11.79 26.09 1.83
N GLY A 164 12.36 24.99 2.33
CA GLY A 164 11.90 24.26 3.51
C GLY A 164 10.65 23.41 3.29
N ARG A 165 10.02 23.43 2.11
CA ARG A 165 8.85 22.60 1.80
C ARG A 165 9.26 21.18 1.40
N TYR A 166 8.32 20.26 1.56
CA TYR A 166 8.53 18.88 1.16
C TYR A 166 8.39 18.71 -0.34
N VAL A 167 9.36 18.02 -0.94
CA VAL A 167 9.36 17.69 -2.35
C VAL A 167 9.53 16.19 -2.51
N ILE A 168 8.72 15.61 -3.39
CA ILE A 168 8.88 14.24 -3.86
C ILE A 168 9.34 14.30 -5.30
N ILE A 169 10.34 13.50 -5.64
CA ILE A 169 10.87 13.37 -7.00
C ILE A 169 11.03 11.91 -7.35
N ARG A 170 10.84 11.57 -8.62
CA ARG A 170 11.38 10.34 -9.17
C ARG A 170 12.66 10.71 -9.89
N GLY A 171 13.77 10.10 -9.48
CA GLY A 171 15.08 10.41 -10.03
C GLY A 171 15.89 9.16 -10.27
N ARG A 172 16.73 9.22 -11.30
CA ARG A 172 17.82 8.29 -11.51
C ARG A 172 19.09 8.84 -10.86
N LEU A 173 19.76 7.99 -10.11
CA LEU A 173 21.01 8.31 -9.45
C LEU A 173 22.15 8.31 -10.47
N THR A 174 22.83 9.43 -10.68
CA THR A 174 23.93 9.52 -11.66
C THR A 174 25.31 9.51 -11.02
N ASP A 175 25.43 10.08 -9.82
CA ASP A 175 26.70 10.16 -9.09
C ASP A 175 26.43 10.17 -7.59
N VAL A 176 27.30 9.52 -6.81
CA VAL A 176 27.24 9.47 -5.34
C VAL A 176 28.62 9.77 -4.79
N LYS A 177 28.71 10.88 -4.06
CA LYS A 177 29.91 11.28 -3.33
C LYS A 177 29.71 10.96 -1.86
N LEU A 178 30.51 10.04 -1.36
CA LEU A 178 30.52 9.65 0.03
C LEU A 178 31.42 10.62 0.82
N GLU A 179 30.87 11.24 1.86
CA GLU A 179 31.61 12.03 2.84
C GLU A 179 31.59 11.31 4.20
N PRO A 180 32.50 11.61 5.13
CA PRO A 180 32.60 10.87 6.40
C PRO A 180 31.34 10.88 7.28
N LYS A 181 30.40 11.82 7.06
CA LYS A 181 29.18 12.00 7.87
C LYS A 181 27.91 12.21 7.05
N SER A 182 28.01 12.18 5.73
CA SER A 182 26.89 12.40 4.81
C SER A 182 27.21 11.82 3.45
N ALA A 183 26.20 11.57 2.64
CA ALA A 183 26.41 11.29 1.22
C ALA A 183 25.73 12.37 0.39
N THR A 184 26.36 12.78 -0.69
CA THR A 184 25.78 13.72 -1.65
C THR A 184 25.54 12.97 -2.96
N ALA A 185 24.28 12.95 -3.40
CA ALA A 185 23.83 12.26 -4.60
C ALA A 185 23.40 13.26 -5.67
N MET A 186 23.85 13.08 -6.90
CA MET A 186 23.30 13.76 -8.07
C MET A 186 22.17 12.92 -8.66
N LEU A 187 21.02 13.57 -8.87
CA LEU A 187 19.78 12.94 -9.33
C LEU A 187 19.29 13.63 -10.59
N ASP A 188 19.04 12.83 -11.63
CA ASP A 188 18.35 13.26 -12.84
C ASP A 188 16.87 12.93 -12.70
N GLU A 189 16.00 13.94 -12.70
CA GLU A 189 14.57 13.71 -12.56
C GLU A 189 14.00 13.04 -13.82
N ILE A 190 13.16 12.03 -13.58
CA ILE A 190 12.45 11.29 -14.60
C ILE A 190 10.95 11.39 -14.32
N SER A 191 10.20 11.85 -15.31
CA SER A 191 8.73 11.84 -15.27
C SER A 191 8.20 10.52 -15.83
N MET A 192 7.08 10.05 -15.29
CA MET A 192 6.32 8.94 -15.86
C MET A 192 5.03 9.49 -16.44
N LYS A 193 4.71 9.10 -17.67
CA LYS A 193 3.44 9.45 -18.33
C LYS A 193 2.89 8.24 -19.06
N ALA A 194 1.57 8.17 -19.21
CA ALA A 194 0.96 7.25 -20.14
C ALA A 194 1.48 7.52 -21.57
N ALA A 195 1.76 6.47 -22.33
CA ALA A 195 2.07 6.54 -23.74
C ALA A 195 0.91 7.17 -24.51
N ASP A 196 1.21 7.97 -25.53
CA ASP A 196 0.19 8.55 -26.42
C ASP A 196 -0.58 7.46 -27.19
N MET A 197 0.06 6.30 -27.43
CA MET A 197 -0.56 5.16 -28.07
C MET A 197 -1.13 4.17 -27.04
N MET A 198 -2.43 3.89 -27.17
CA MET A 198 -3.08 2.79 -26.45
C MET A 198 -2.79 1.46 -27.17
N ARG A 199 -2.36 0.46 -26.43
CA ARG A 199 -2.26 -0.93 -26.88
C ARG A 199 -3.57 -1.65 -26.57
N MET A 200 -3.96 -2.55 -27.47
CA MET A 200 -5.11 -3.42 -27.27
C MET A 200 -4.63 -4.72 -26.62
N GLY A 201 -5.02 -4.94 -25.37
CA GLY A 201 -4.92 -6.22 -24.68
C GLY A 201 -6.13 -7.09 -24.98
N GLN A 202 -5.90 -8.39 -25.07
CA GLN A 202 -6.97 -9.38 -25.20
C GLN A 202 -6.88 -10.37 -24.04
N ASP A 203 -7.81 -10.25 -23.10
CA ASP A 203 -7.94 -11.23 -22.03
C ASP A 203 -8.99 -12.28 -22.41
N THR A 204 -8.64 -13.54 -22.17
CA THR A 204 -9.56 -14.64 -22.37
C THR A 204 -10.16 -15.01 -21.03
N ARG A 205 -11.47 -14.78 -20.86
CA ARG A 205 -12.21 -15.21 -19.68
C ARG A 205 -12.99 -16.48 -19.98
N PHE A 206 -12.86 -17.48 -19.11
CA PHE A 206 -13.71 -18.67 -19.16
C PHE A 206 -14.89 -18.49 -18.19
N ILE A 207 -16.08 -18.37 -18.74
CA ILE A 207 -17.32 -18.27 -17.98
C ILE A 207 -17.86 -19.70 -17.83
N ARG A 208 -17.73 -20.28 -16.63
CA ARG A 208 -18.36 -21.56 -16.30
C ARG A 208 -19.81 -21.35 -15.86
N THR A 209 -20.71 -22.02 -16.55
CA THR A 209 -22.09 -22.27 -16.09
C THR A 209 -22.23 -23.74 -15.72
N PHE A 210 -23.35 -24.12 -15.09
CA PHE A 210 -23.57 -25.48 -14.55
C PHE A 210 -23.24 -26.60 -15.56
N ASP A 211 -23.57 -26.41 -16.85
CA ASP A 211 -23.43 -27.47 -17.86
C ASP A 211 -22.46 -27.12 -19.00
N ARG A 212 -21.93 -25.88 -19.05
CA ARG A 212 -21.11 -25.39 -20.17
C ARG A 212 -20.03 -24.40 -19.75
N VAL A 213 -18.91 -24.44 -20.47
CA VAL A 213 -17.82 -23.46 -20.36
C VAL A 213 -17.81 -22.60 -21.62
N TYR A 214 -18.03 -21.30 -21.48
CA TYR A 214 -17.95 -20.33 -22.57
C TYR A 214 -16.60 -19.62 -22.53
N LYS A 215 -16.02 -19.38 -23.71
CA LYS A 215 -14.82 -18.55 -23.88
C LYS A 215 -15.25 -17.16 -24.31
N ALA A 216 -15.12 -16.18 -23.42
CA ALA A 216 -15.30 -14.76 -23.73
C ALA A 216 -13.93 -14.12 -23.98
N ARG A 217 -13.83 -13.24 -24.98
CA ARG A 217 -12.66 -12.38 -25.19
C ARG A 217 -13.07 -10.97 -24.77
N ASP A 218 -12.40 -10.46 -23.76
CA ASP A 218 -12.55 -9.08 -23.34
C ASP A 218 -11.36 -8.29 -23.90
N GLU A 219 -11.66 -7.37 -24.82
CA GLU A 219 -10.69 -6.43 -25.35
C GLU A 219 -10.61 -5.23 -24.41
N HIS A 220 -9.41 -4.88 -23.99
CA HIS A 220 -9.17 -3.71 -23.16
C HIS A 220 -8.04 -2.89 -23.74
N PHE A 221 -8.21 -1.56 -23.74
CA PHE A 221 -7.19 -0.63 -24.20
C PHE A 221 -6.41 -0.14 -23.00
N PHE A 222 -5.09 -0.26 -23.03
CA PHE A 222 -4.21 0.26 -21.99
C PHE A 222 -3.08 1.07 -22.61
N ALA A 223 -2.68 2.15 -21.96
CA ALA A 223 -1.48 2.89 -22.32
C ALA A 223 -0.30 2.37 -21.50
N GLU A 224 0.83 2.09 -22.15
CA GLU A 224 2.05 1.74 -21.42
C GLU A 224 2.63 2.99 -20.75
N ASN A 225 3.23 2.83 -19.58
CA ASN A 225 3.91 3.94 -18.93
C ASN A 225 5.27 4.18 -19.57
N VAL A 226 5.53 5.42 -20.00
CA VAL A 226 6.77 5.86 -20.63
C VAL A 226 7.53 6.78 -19.66
N MET A 227 8.82 6.49 -19.55
CA MET A 227 9.76 7.19 -18.70
C MET A 227 10.49 8.26 -19.50
N ASN A 228 10.31 9.52 -19.12
CA ASN A 228 10.84 10.67 -19.85
C ASN A 228 11.78 11.50 -18.96
N PRO A 229 13.08 11.61 -19.30
CA PRO A 229 13.99 12.54 -18.64
C PRO A 229 13.46 13.97 -18.75
N THR A 230 13.41 14.69 -17.65
CA THR A 230 12.83 16.05 -17.62
C THR A 230 13.86 17.15 -17.84
N GLY A 231 15.15 16.79 -17.79
CA GLY A 231 16.28 17.74 -17.78
C GLY A 231 16.48 18.46 -16.45
N ARG A 232 15.60 18.25 -15.45
CA ARG A 232 15.78 18.83 -14.11
C ARG A 232 16.72 17.96 -13.29
N LYS A 233 17.65 18.61 -12.60
CA LYS A 233 18.68 17.95 -11.78
C LYS A 233 18.57 18.37 -10.32
N VAL A 234 18.90 17.46 -9.42
CA VAL A 234 18.91 17.70 -7.97
C VAL A 234 20.19 17.19 -7.36
N LEU A 235 20.77 18.00 -6.49
CA LEU A 235 21.81 17.60 -5.56
C LEU A 235 21.15 17.25 -4.23
N GLY A 236 21.05 15.95 -3.94
CA GLY A 236 20.46 15.40 -2.72
C GLY A 236 21.52 15.15 -1.65
N ARG A 237 21.38 15.74 -0.47
CA ARG A 237 22.14 15.36 0.73
C ARG A 237 21.40 14.27 1.47
N LEU A 238 22.06 13.15 1.71
CA LEU A 238 21.59 12.00 2.48
C LEU A 238 22.24 12.04 3.89
N PRO A 239 21.49 11.66 4.94
CA PRO A 239 22.01 11.65 6.31
C PRO A 239 23.07 10.57 6.54
N GLU A 240 23.03 9.47 5.78
CA GLU A 240 23.96 8.35 5.88
C GLU A 240 24.26 7.81 4.48
N ALA A 241 25.47 7.29 4.31
CA ALA A 241 25.87 6.56 3.12
C ALA A 241 25.11 5.23 3.06
N ASP A 242 24.30 5.04 2.02
CA ASP A 242 23.54 3.80 1.87
C ASP A 242 24.14 2.93 0.76
N PRO A 243 24.61 1.70 1.06
CA PRO A 243 25.21 0.81 0.07
C PRO A 243 24.20 0.30 -0.98
N PHE A 244 22.89 0.46 -0.76
CA PHE A 244 21.84 0.04 -1.69
C PHE A 244 21.46 1.12 -2.72
N LEU A 245 22.04 2.33 -2.60
CA LEU A 245 21.92 3.38 -3.59
C LEU A 245 22.91 3.14 -4.74
N GLU A 246 22.53 2.20 -5.60
CA GLU A 246 23.28 1.88 -6.81
C GLU A 246 23.12 2.99 -7.87
N PRO A 247 24.22 3.43 -8.51
CA PRO A 247 24.17 4.29 -9.69
C PRO A 247 23.27 3.70 -10.79
N ASP A 248 22.71 4.56 -11.61
CA ASP A 248 21.80 4.26 -12.73
C ASP A 248 20.46 3.61 -12.33
N LYS A 249 20.20 3.41 -11.04
CA LYS A 249 18.89 2.98 -10.54
C LYS A 249 17.96 4.17 -10.31
N GLU A 250 16.68 3.89 -10.47
CA GLU A 250 15.60 4.84 -10.23
C GLU A 250 15.00 4.67 -8.84
N PHE A 251 14.76 5.80 -8.17
CA PHE A 251 14.08 5.84 -6.90
C PHE A 251 13.08 6.99 -6.85
N VAL A 252 12.05 6.84 -6.02
CA VAL A 252 11.22 7.95 -5.54
C VAL A 252 11.89 8.49 -4.29
N PHE A 253 12.45 9.69 -4.37
CA PHE A 253 13.08 10.39 -3.25
C PHE A 253 12.09 11.34 -2.59
N VAL A 254 12.19 11.46 -1.28
CA VAL A 254 11.48 12.44 -0.47
C VAL A 254 12.49 13.26 0.33
N GLY A 255 12.35 14.58 0.26
CA GLY A 255 13.25 15.49 0.95
C GLY A 255 12.65 16.86 1.21
N ARG A 256 13.41 17.68 1.94
CA ARG A 256 13.13 19.11 2.10
C ARG A 256 13.93 19.89 1.07
N PHE A 257 13.26 20.78 0.36
CA PHE A 257 13.89 21.62 -0.65
C PHE A 257 14.66 22.77 0.01
N ASP A 258 15.97 22.82 -0.17
CA ASP A 258 16.84 23.82 0.48
C ASP A 258 17.11 25.06 -0.41
N GLY A 259 16.69 25.01 -1.68
CA GLY A 259 16.84 26.08 -2.65
C GLY A 259 17.32 25.56 -4.00
N ALA A 260 17.76 26.47 -4.87
CA ALA A 260 18.34 26.12 -6.16
C ALA A 260 19.70 26.80 -6.33
N LYS A 261 20.64 26.10 -6.95
CA LYS A 261 21.95 26.62 -7.35
C LYS A 261 22.01 26.75 -8.87
N ALA A 262 22.59 27.83 -9.38
CA ALA A 262 22.91 27.94 -10.80
C ALA A 262 24.06 26.97 -11.15
N SER A 263 23.89 26.17 -12.21
CA SER A 263 24.94 25.26 -12.70
C SER A 263 25.54 25.72 -14.03
N SER A 264 24.72 26.33 -14.88
CA SER A 264 25.06 27.05 -16.12
C SER A 264 24.04 28.20 -16.26
N GLU A 265 24.25 29.13 -17.21
CA GLU A 265 23.45 30.37 -17.31
C GLU A 265 21.92 30.14 -17.38
N GLU A 266 21.45 28.94 -17.76
CA GLU A 266 20.02 28.63 -17.86
C GLU A 266 19.53 27.47 -16.98
N GLN A 267 20.42 26.61 -16.46
CA GLN A 267 20.02 25.39 -15.76
C GLN A 267 20.20 25.49 -14.23
N LYS A 268 19.07 25.48 -13.52
CA LYS A 268 19.01 25.45 -12.06
C LYS A 268 19.08 24.00 -11.55
N ILE A 269 19.97 23.74 -10.61
CA ILE A 269 20.03 22.48 -9.86
C ILE A 269 19.31 22.68 -8.52
N GLY A 270 18.33 21.83 -8.23
CA GLY A 270 17.66 21.82 -6.93
C GLY A 270 18.58 21.29 -5.84
N LEU A 271 18.53 21.88 -4.65
CA LEU A 271 19.19 21.37 -3.46
C LEU A 271 18.13 20.69 -2.59
N LEU A 272 18.37 19.44 -2.21
CA LEU A 272 17.41 18.63 -1.47
C LEU A 272 18.08 17.97 -0.27
N ASN A 273 17.51 18.14 0.93
CA ASN A 273 17.85 17.32 2.09
C ASN A 273 16.96 16.07 2.06
N VAL A 274 17.51 14.98 1.53
CA VAL A 274 16.83 13.70 1.34
C VAL A 274 16.76 12.97 2.66
N PHE A 275 15.55 12.65 3.11
CA PHE A 275 15.36 11.90 4.35
C PHE A 275 14.72 10.54 4.13
N GLY A 276 14.24 10.24 2.91
CA GLY A 276 13.75 8.92 2.54
C GLY A 276 13.81 8.71 1.04
N TYR A 277 13.87 7.45 0.62
CA TYR A 277 13.82 7.07 -0.78
C TYR A 277 13.26 5.65 -0.91
N TYR A 278 12.62 5.35 -2.03
CA TYR A 278 11.90 4.10 -2.25
C TYR A 278 12.07 3.63 -3.69
N ARG A 279 12.36 2.34 -3.88
CA ARG A 279 12.41 1.74 -5.22
C ARG A 279 10.98 1.64 -5.78
N PRO A 280 10.69 2.19 -6.97
CA PRO A 280 9.38 2.02 -7.61
C PRO A 280 9.11 0.54 -7.86
N ALA A 281 7.87 0.10 -7.65
CA ALA A 281 7.44 -1.21 -8.12
C ALA A 281 7.55 -1.27 -9.65
N ALA A 282 7.95 -2.42 -10.19
CA ALA A 282 7.87 -2.64 -11.63
C ALA A 282 6.42 -2.40 -12.06
N LEU A 283 6.25 -1.52 -13.07
CA LEU A 283 4.99 -0.96 -13.57
C LEU A 283 3.79 -1.88 -13.27
N VAL A 284 3.09 -1.59 -12.17
CA VAL A 284 1.80 -2.24 -11.92
C VAL A 284 0.83 -1.54 -12.86
N VAL A 285 0.51 -2.20 -13.97
CA VAL A 285 -0.59 -1.82 -14.85
C VAL A 285 -1.84 -1.77 -13.97
N GLN A 286 -2.43 -0.59 -13.80
CA GLN A 286 -3.73 -0.40 -13.16
C GLN A 286 -4.79 -0.17 -14.22
#